data_AF-A0A350I651-F1
#
_entry.id   AF-A0A350I651-F1
#
_cell.length_a   1.000
_cell.length_b   1.000
_cell.length_c   1.000
_cell.angle_alpha   90.00
_cell.angle_beta   90.00
_cell.angle_gamma   90.00
#
_symmetry.space_group_name_H-M   'P 1'
#
loop_
_entity.id
_entity.type
_entity.pdbx_description
1 polymer ?
#
loop_
_entity_poly.entity_id
_entity_poly.type
_entity_poly.pdbx_seq_one_letter_code
_entity_poly.pdbx_strand_id
1 'polypeptide(L)' 'MPSIYCKNMPTEKAIRIFRKKCEAAQIKERCRELEFYEKPTVKRKRKKNEQRKRHLKSLNQISSDYRKRNKFSRR' A
#
# COMPACT_ATOMS: atom_id res chain seq x y z
N MET A 1 4.06 15.77 7.01
CA MET A 1 2.88 15.95 6.13
C MET A 1 3.36 16.09 4.69
N PRO A 2 2.60 15.62 3.70
CA PRO A 2 2.95 15.74 2.28
C PRO A 2 3.00 17.21 1.86
N SER A 3 3.95 17.54 1.00
CA SER A 3 4.14 18.87 0.43
C SER A 3 4.43 18.79 -1.07
N ILE A 4 4.05 19.82 -1.81
CA ILE A 4 4.22 19.94 -3.26
C ILE A 4 4.63 21.35 -3.62
N TYR A 5 5.59 21.43 -4.53
CA TYR A 5 5.97 22.68 -5.17
C TYR A 5 5.06 22.95 -6.37
N CYS A 6 4.29 24.05 -6.33
CA CYS A 6 3.22 24.32 -7.30
C CYS A 6 3.58 25.37 -8.36
N LYS A 7 4.70 26.10 -8.22
CA LYS A 7 5.00 27.30 -9.05
C LYS A 7 5.08 27.03 -10.57
N ASN A 8 5.46 25.82 -10.96
CA ASN A 8 5.70 25.45 -12.36
C ASN A 8 4.61 24.50 -12.91
N MET A 9 3.47 24.34 -12.25
CA MET A 9 2.44 23.37 -12.61
C MET A 9 1.05 23.99 -12.61
N PRO A 10 0.13 23.54 -13.50
CA PRO A 10 -1.29 23.86 -13.37
C PRO A 10 -1.84 23.42 -12.01
N THR A 11 -2.73 24.22 -11.43
CA THR A 11 -3.32 24.01 -10.11
C THR A 11 -3.99 22.65 -9.96
N GLU A 12 -4.75 22.21 -10.97
CA GLU A 12 -5.43 20.91 -10.99
C GLU A 12 -4.44 19.74 -10.93
N LYS A 13 -3.32 19.86 -11.65
CA LYS A 13 -2.25 18.85 -11.63
C LYS A 13 -1.60 18.79 -10.25
N ALA A 14 -1.36 19.93 -9.61
CA ALA A 14 -0.82 20.00 -8.26
C ALA A 14 -1.76 19.34 -7.22
N ILE A 15 -3.07 19.61 -7.29
CA ILE A 15 -4.09 18.99 -6.42
C ILE A 15 -4.10 17.46 -6.60
N ARG A 16 -4.04 16.97 -7.85
CA ARG A 16 -4.00 15.53 -8.12
C ARG A 16 -2.76 14.86 -7.54
N ILE A 17 -1.60 15.47 -7.70
CA ILE A 17 -0.35 14.94 -7.13
C ILE A 17 -0.43 15.00 -5.59
N PHE A 18 -1.03 16.03 -5.02
CA PHE A 18 -1.19 16.18 -3.57
C PHE A 18 -2.05 15.06 -3.00
N ARG A 19 -3.20 14.82 -3.62
CA ARG A 19 -4.10 13.73 -3.26
C ARG A 19 -3.37 12.39 -3.27
N LYS A 20 -2.62 12.10 -4.34
CA LYS A 20 -1.83 10.85 -4.44
C LYS A 20 -0.75 10.76 -3.37
N LYS A 21 -0.08 11.87 -3.02
CA LYS A 21 0.90 11.89 -1.92
C LYS A 21 0.25 11.67 -0.55
N CYS A 22 -0.93 12.22 -0.30
CA CYS A 22 -1.69 11.98 0.93
C CYS A 22 -2.15 10.52 1.05
N GLU A 23 -2.55 9.91 -0.08
CA GLU A 23 -2.94 8.50 -0.15
C GLU A 23 -1.73 7.58 0.05
N ALA A 24 -0.59 7.86 -0.60
CA ALA A 24 0.65 7.12 -0.41
C ALA A 24 1.19 7.21 1.03
N ALA A 25 1.03 8.37 1.68
CA ALA A 25 1.38 8.56 3.08
C ALA A 25 0.35 7.94 4.06
N GLN A 26 -0.72 7.32 3.55
CA GLN A 26 -1.77 6.63 4.33
C GLN A 26 -2.39 7.49 5.44
N ILE A 27 -2.46 8.82 5.26
CA ILE A 27 -2.91 9.73 6.31
C ILE A 27 -4.36 9.46 6.70
N LYS A 28 -5.24 9.27 5.71
CA LYS A 28 -6.66 8.97 5.95
C LYS A 28 -6.85 7.63 6.67
N GLU A 29 -6.09 6.61 6.27
CA GLU A 29 -6.15 5.29 6.90
C GLU A 29 -5.65 5.36 8.34
N ARG A 30 -4.54 6.07 8.57
CA ARG A 30 -3.98 6.28 9.90
C ARG A 30 -4.95 7.02 10.83
N CYS A 31 -5.67 8.03 10.35
CA CYS A 31 -6.70 8.69 11.16
C CYS A 31 -7.77 7.69 11.62
N ARG A 32 -8.29 6.87 10.70
CA ARG A 32 -9.28 5.83 11.02
C ARG A 32 -8.75 4.78 11.99
N GLU A 33 -7.48 4.39 11.88
CA GLU A 33 -6.85 3.45 12.82
C GLU A 33 -6.67 4.04 14.23
N LEU A 34 -6.55 5.37 14.34
CA LEU A 34 -6.32 6.07 15.60
C LEU A 34 -7.61 6.59 16.25
N GLU A 35 -8.75 6.50 15.56
CA GLU A 35 -10.08 6.85 16.12
C GLU A 35 -10.40 6.03 17.39
N PHE A 36 -9.86 4.82 17.51
CA PHE A 36 -10.06 3.95 18.67
C PHE A 36 -8.74 3.49 19.28
N TYR A 37 -8.69 3.37 20.61
CA TYR A 37 -7.52 2.81 21.28
C TYR A 37 -7.37 1.32 20.97
N GLU A 38 -6.35 0.96 20.20
CA GLU A 38 -5.93 -0.42 20.01
C GLU A 38 -4.89 -0.80 21.08
N LYS A 39 -5.23 -1.74 21.97
CA LYS A 39 -4.30 -2.26 22.98
C LYS A 39 -2.97 -2.68 22.31
N PRO A 40 -1.80 -2.34 22.87
CA PRO A 40 -0.50 -2.58 22.23
C PRO A 40 -0.25 -4.03 21.78
N THR A 41 -0.78 -5.01 22.53
CA THR A 41 -0.67 -6.43 22.20
C THR A 41 -1.47 -6.81 20.97
N VAL A 42 -2.66 -6.25 20.78
CA VAL A 42 -3.53 -6.48 19.62
C VAL A 42 -2.88 -5.90 18.37
N LYS A 43 -2.37 -4.67 18.44
CA LYS A 43 -1.61 -4.01 17.36
C LYS A 43 -0.41 -4.85 16.89
N ARG A 44 0.39 -5.39 17.83
CA ARG A 44 1.53 -6.26 17.51
C ARG A 44 1.10 -7.57 16.83
N LYS A 45 0.03 -8.20 17.32
CA LYS A 45 -0.52 -9.43 16.72
C LYS A 45 -1.09 -9.18 15.32
N ARG A 46 -1.84 -8.09 15.13
CA ARG A 46 -2.37 -7.65 13.82
C ARG A 46 -1.25 -7.47 12.80
N LYS A 47 -0.22 -6.68 13.14
CA LYS A 47 0.95 -6.44 12.27
C LYS A 47 1.66 -7.74 11.87
N LYS A 48 1.88 -8.65 12.82
CA LYS A 48 2.53 -9.96 12.56
C LYS A 48 1.69 -10.81 11.60
N ASN A 49 0.37 -10.85 11.80
CA ASN A 49 -0.54 -11.62 10.96
C ASN A 49 -0.65 -11.03 9.54
N GLU A 50 -0.70 -9.71 9.41
CA GLU A 50 -0.69 -9.04 8.10
C GLU A 50 0.60 -9.31 7.33
N GLN A 51 1.76 -9.24 8.00
CA GLN A 51 3.05 -9.57 7.37
C GLN A 51 3.07 -11.02 6.85
N ARG A 52 2.61 -11.98 7.66
CA ARG A 52 2.49 -13.39 7.24
C ARG A 52 1.57 -13.54 6.02
N LYS A 53 0.40 -12.91 6.04
CA LYS A 53 -0.56 -12.96 4.91
C LYS A 53 0.03 -12.36 3.62
N ARG A 54 0.72 -11.20 3.73
CA ARG A 54 1.40 -10.57 2.58
C ARG A 54 2.51 -11.45 2.02
N HIS A 55 3.32 -12.06 2.89
CA HIS A 55 4.38 -12.97 2.49
C HIS A 55 3.83 -14.20 1.73
N LEU A 56 2.81 -14.86 2.29
CA LEU A 56 2.14 -15.99 1.64
C LEU A 56 1.54 -15.60 0.28
N LYS A 57 0.89 -14.43 0.18
CA LYS A 57 0.35 -13.93 -1.09
C LYS A 57 1.45 -13.70 -2.13
N SER A 58 2.59 -13.14 -1.73
CA SER A 58 3.74 -12.92 -2.61
C SER A 58 4.29 -14.25 -3.16
N LEU A 59 4.49 -15.25 -2.30
CA LEU A 59 4.96 -16.58 -2.72
C LEU A 59 3.99 -17.26 -3.71
N ASN A 60 2.69 -17.18 -3.44
CA ASN A 60 1.66 -17.73 -4.33
C ASN A 60 1.66 -17.03 -5.69
N GLN A 61 1.82 -15.69 -5.70
CA GLN A 61 1.90 -14.92 -6.92
C GLN A 61 3.12 -15.30 -7.75
N ILE A 62 4.30 -15.38 -7.12
CA ILE A 62 5.55 -15.84 -7.74
C ILE A 62 5.36 -17.22 -8.38
N SER A 63 4.82 -18.19 -7.64
CA SER A 63 4.51 -19.54 -8.15
C SER A 63 3.57 -19.51 -9.36
N SER A 64 2.56 -18.66 -9.33
CA SER A 64 1.61 -18.51 -10.44
C SER A 64 2.27 -17.89 -11.69
N ASP A 65 3.17 -16.93 -11.49
CA ASP A 65 3.88 -16.23 -12.57
C ASP A 65 4.93 -17.13 -13.23
N TYR A 66 5.59 -18.01 -12.46
CA TYR A 66 6.43 -19.07 -13.03
C TYR A 66 5.62 -20.06 -13.88
N ARG A 67 4.46 -20.52 -13.39
CA ARG A 67 3.57 -21.42 -14.14
C ARG A 67 3.06 -20.80 -15.43
N LYS A 68 2.67 -19.52 -15.40
CA LYS A 68 2.21 -18.79 -16.60
C LYS A 68 3.32 -18.66 -17.65
N ARG A 69 4.53 -18.29 -17.25
CA ARG A 69 5.70 -18.19 -18.15
C ARG A 69 6.02 -19.52 -18.83
N ASN A 70 6.05 -20.62 -18.08
CA ASN A 70 6.30 -21.95 -18.64
C ASN A 70 5.19 -22.44 -19.59
N LYS A 71 3.94 -22.01 -19.39
CA LYS A 71 2.82 -22.36 -20.29
C LYS A 71 2.89 -21.60 -21.62
N PHE A 72 3.45 -20.40 -21.63
CA PHE A 72 3.66 -19.60 -22.84
C PHE A 72 4.87 -20.10 -23.65
N SER A 73 5.95 -20.51 -22.98
CA SER A 73 7.16 -21.07 -23.62
C SER A 73 6.97 -22.43 -24.29
N ARG A 74 5.85 -23.13 -24.04
CA ARG A 74 5.51 -24.46 -24.59
C ARG A 74 4.51 -24.39 -25.75
N ARG A 75 4.23 -23.20 -26.26
CA ARG A 75 3.39 -22.96 -27.44
C ARG A 75 4.23 -22.53 -28.62
#